data_AF-A0A940V642-F1
#
_entry.id   AF-A0A940V642-F1
#
_cell.length_a   1.000
_cell.length_b   1.000
_cell.length_c   1.000
_cell.angle_alpha   90.00
_cell.angle_beta   90.00
_cell.angle_gamma   90.00
#
_symmetry.space_group_name_H-M   'P 1'
#
loop_
_entity.id
_entity.type
_entity.pdbx_description
1 polymer ?
#
loop_
_entity_poly.entity_id
_entity_poly.type
_entity_poly.pdbx_seq_one_letter_code
_entity_poly.pdbx_strand_id
1 'polypeptide(L)'
;MYKKLDDDTLNTVLETGIDEFAANGLDRANINVIAKKSGVSVGVIYKYYGDKDNFFLACVRHSLKLLEQVLRDTFSDETDVMTCIRLMESAKRSGETSINIDSHMFAFFFDNLLMMLQFSYSCDYYRERMKIFCGEDVLDNDEKVAEEFIRFIGAALGYRQ
;
A
#
# COMPACT_ATOMS: atom_id res chain seq x y z
N MET A 1 6.11 -12.39 -36.90
CA MET A 1 4.89 -11.91 -36.22
C MET A 1 5.04 -12.23 -34.73
N TYR A 2 5.30 -11.22 -33.89
CA TYR A 2 5.54 -11.45 -32.46
C TYR A 2 4.22 -11.74 -31.75
N LYS A 3 4.18 -12.81 -30.97
CA LYS A 3 3.04 -13.13 -30.09
C LYS A 3 3.15 -12.22 -28.86
N LYS A 4 2.15 -11.35 -28.65
CA LYS A 4 2.00 -10.60 -27.40
C LYS A 4 1.87 -11.63 -26.27
N LEU A 5 2.57 -11.43 -25.16
CA LEU A 5 2.33 -12.21 -23.95
C LEU A 5 0.87 -12.07 -23.53
N ASP A 6 0.28 -13.17 -23.06
CA ASP A 6 -1.01 -13.13 -22.38
C ASP A 6 -0.89 -12.40 -21.04
N ASP A 7 -2.05 -11.94 -20.55
CA ASP A 7 -2.12 -11.11 -19.34
C ASP A 7 -1.71 -11.90 -18.09
N ASP A 8 -1.94 -13.22 -18.07
CA ASP A 8 -1.55 -14.12 -16.97
C ASP A 8 -0.03 -14.18 -16.81
N THR A 9 0.70 -14.29 -17.92
CA THR A 9 2.16 -14.28 -17.89
C THR A 9 2.70 -12.91 -17.45
N LEU A 10 2.06 -11.82 -17.88
CA LEU A 10 2.45 -10.48 -17.43
C LEU A 10 2.21 -10.28 -15.92
N ASN A 11 1.08 -10.76 -15.41
CA ASN A 11 0.80 -10.74 -13.97
C ASN A 11 1.83 -11.56 -13.19
N THR A 12 2.14 -12.78 -13.66
CA THR A 12 3.17 -13.63 -13.03
C THR A 12 4.53 -12.93 -12.95
N VAL A 13 4.92 -12.22 -14.02
CA VAL A 13 6.16 -11.43 -14.04
C VAL A 13 6.13 -10.31 -13.01
N LEU A 14 5.00 -9.61 -12.89
CA LEU A 14 4.83 -8.52 -11.93
C LEU A 14 4.82 -9.03 -10.48
N GLU A 15 4.09 -10.09 -10.17
CA GLU A 15 4.05 -10.73 -8.84
C GLU A 15 5.44 -11.23 -8.41
N THR A 16 6.13 -11.94 -9.31
CA THR A 16 7.51 -12.38 -9.06
C THR A 16 8.45 -11.18 -8.86
N GLY A 17 8.23 -10.10 -9.59
CA GLY A 17 8.96 -8.86 -9.44
C GLY A 17 8.75 -8.24 -8.06
N ILE A 18 7.50 -8.15 -7.61
CA ILE A 18 7.12 -7.67 -6.28
C ILE A 18 7.86 -8.46 -5.20
N ASP A 19 7.84 -9.79 -5.26
CA ASP A 19 8.53 -10.65 -4.29
C ASP A 19 10.04 -10.39 -4.23
N GLU A 20 10.69 -10.28 -5.40
CA GLU A 20 12.13 -10.03 -5.49
C GLU A 20 12.50 -8.64 -4.94
N PHE A 21 11.71 -7.62 -5.28
CA PHE A 21 11.93 -6.25 -4.80
C PHE A 21 11.63 -6.10 -3.31
N ALA A 22 10.60 -6.78 -2.79
CA ALA A 22 10.29 -6.79 -1.36
C ALA A 22 11.41 -7.44 -0.54
N ALA A 23 11.99 -8.54 -1.02
CA ALA A 23 13.04 -9.26 -0.32
C ALA A 23 14.42 -8.58 -0.38
N ASN A 24 14.74 -7.90 -1.49
CA ASN A 24 16.10 -7.44 -1.76
C ASN A 24 16.24 -5.92 -1.91
N GLY A 25 15.13 -5.18 -2.04
CA GLY A 25 15.13 -3.76 -2.41
C GLY A 25 15.50 -3.53 -3.88
N LEU A 26 15.25 -2.31 -4.37
CA LEU A 26 15.46 -1.95 -5.77
C LEU A 26 16.91 -2.16 -6.20
N ASP A 27 17.90 -1.73 -5.43
CA ASP A 27 19.31 -1.82 -5.84
C ASP A 27 19.78 -3.27 -6.01
N ARG A 28 19.44 -4.16 -5.07
CA ARG A 28 19.98 -5.54 -5.03
C ARG A 28 19.11 -6.57 -5.76
N ALA A 29 17.84 -6.27 -6.06
CA ALA A 29 16.96 -7.18 -6.77
C ALA A 29 17.52 -7.61 -8.13
N ASN A 30 17.35 -8.89 -8.49
CA ASN A 30 17.95 -9.43 -9.71
C ASN A 30 16.90 -9.78 -10.77
N ILE A 31 16.88 -9.03 -11.88
CA ILE A 31 15.96 -9.27 -13.00
C ILE A 31 16.10 -10.68 -13.60
N ASN A 32 17.28 -11.31 -13.52
CA ASN A 32 17.46 -12.69 -13.97
C ASN A 32 16.68 -13.70 -13.10
N VAL A 33 16.59 -13.45 -11.79
CA VAL A 33 15.82 -14.29 -10.87
C VAL A 33 14.34 -14.19 -11.21
N ILE A 34 13.86 -12.97 -11.44
CA ILE A 34 12.47 -12.69 -11.82
C ILE A 34 12.13 -13.38 -13.14
N ALA A 35 12.96 -13.20 -14.16
CA ALA A 35 12.78 -13.84 -15.47
C ALA A 35 12.70 -15.36 -15.36
N LYS A 36 13.64 -15.97 -14.61
CA LYS A 36 13.68 -17.42 -14.40
C LYS A 36 12.42 -17.94 -13.69
N LYS A 37 12.00 -17.29 -12.60
CA LYS A 37 10.81 -17.66 -11.83
C LYS A 37 9.52 -17.50 -12.63
N SER A 38 9.46 -16.49 -13.50
CA SER A 38 8.28 -16.18 -14.33
C SER A 38 8.26 -16.93 -15.66
N GLY A 39 9.25 -17.76 -15.96
CA GLY A 39 9.33 -18.51 -17.22
C GLY A 39 9.60 -17.65 -18.47
N VAL A 40 10.14 -16.44 -18.31
CA VAL A 40 10.45 -15.51 -19.42
C VAL A 40 11.94 -15.22 -19.52
N SER A 41 12.37 -14.54 -20.59
CA SER A 41 13.74 -14.02 -20.69
C SER A 41 13.83 -12.60 -20.15
N VAL A 42 15.03 -12.20 -19.70
CA VAL A 42 15.29 -10.81 -19.28
C VAL A 42 15.00 -9.81 -20.41
N GLY A 43 15.33 -10.17 -21.65
CA GLY A 43 15.04 -9.34 -22.82
C GLY A 43 13.54 -9.11 -23.04
N VAL A 44 12.68 -10.05 -22.63
CA VAL A 44 11.23 -9.87 -22.63
C VAL A 44 10.81 -8.83 -21.59
N ILE A 45 11.32 -8.90 -20.36
CA ILE A 45 11.02 -7.92 -19.31
C ILE A 45 11.41 -6.51 -19.78
N TYR A 46 12.65 -6.32 -20.23
CA TYR A 46 13.09 -4.99 -20.71
C TYR A 46 12.40 -4.54 -21.99
N LYS A 47 11.89 -5.45 -22.82
CA LYS A 47 11.07 -5.05 -23.98
C LYS A 47 9.74 -4.43 -23.55
N TYR A 48 9.13 -4.91 -22.47
CA TYR A 48 7.84 -4.40 -21.98
C TYR A 48 7.99 -3.18 -21.08
N TYR A 49 9.05 -3.15 -20.25
CA TYR A 49 9.20 -2.16 -19.20
C TYR A 49 10.41 -1.24 -19.39
N GLY A 50 11.26 -1.47 -20.37
CA GLY A 50 12.43 -0.64 -20.67
C GLY A 50 13.63 -0.96 -19.80
N ASP A 51 13.54 -0.62 -18.51
CA ASP A 51 14.62 -0.79 -17.53
C ASP A 51 14.08 -1.30 -16.18
N LYS A 52 14.99 -1.48 -15.23
CA LYS A 52 14.69 -2.05 -13.91
C LYS A 52 13.82 -1.12 -13.07
N ASP A 53 14.00 0.20 -13.20
CA ASP A 53 13.25 1.20 -12.43
C ASP A 53 11.82 1.29 -12.93
N ASN A 54 11.63 1.32 -14.25
CA ASN A 54 10.32 1.29 -14.88
C ASN A 54 9.60 -0.04 -14.64
N PHE A 55 10.32 -1.16 -14.58
CA PHE A 55 9.76 -2.44 -14.18
C PHE A 55 9.33 -2.44 -12.72
N PHE A 56 10.14 -1.87 -11.82
CA PHE A 56 9.77 -1.67 -10.42
C PHE A 56 8.51 -0.81 -10.29
N LEU A 57 8.42 0.31 -11.01
CA LEU A 57 7.21 1.14 -11.04
C LEU A 57 5.99 0.39 -11.56
N ALA A 58 6.17 -0.51 -12.54
CA ALA A 58 5.09 -1.37 -13.01
C ALA A 58 4.62 -2.35 -11.92
N CYS A 59 5.55 -2.93 -11.15
CA CYS A 59 5.25 -3.78 -9.99
C CYS A 59 4.45 -3.00 -8.94
N VAL A 60 4.88 -1.77 -8.59
CA VAL A 60 4.16 -0.91 -7.64
C VAL A 60 2.75 -0.59 -8.12
N ARG A 61 2.57 -0.21 -9.40
CA ARG A 61 1.25 0.05 -9.99
C ARG A 61 0.34 -1.18 -9.96
N HIS A 62 0.93 -2.36 -10.18
CA HIS A 62 0.20 -3.62 -10.10
C HIS A 62 -0.28 -3.91 -8.68
N SER A 63 0.58 -3.77 -7.67
CA SER A 63 0.21 -3.91 -6.25
C SER A 63 -0.90 -2.93 -5.84
N LEU A 64 -0.82 -1.68 -6.28
CA LEU A 64 -1.87 -0.67 -6.01
C LEU A 64 -3.22 -1.05 -6.63
N LYS A 65 -3.22 -1.62 -7.84
CA LYS A 65 -4.44 -2.08 -8.49
C LYS A 65 -5.05 -3.29 -7.77
N LEU A 66 -4.23 -4.24 -7.33
CA LEU A 66 -4.70 -5.38 -6.53
C LEU A 66 -5.27 -4.91 -5.19
N LEU A 67 -4.61 -3.95 -4.53
CA LEU A 67 -5.11 -3.32 -3.32
C LEU A 67 -6.46 -2.63 -3.59
N GLU A 68 -6.59 -1.83 -4.66
CA GLU A 68 -7.86 -1.21 -5.04
C GLU A 68 -8.98 -2.24 -5.22
N GLN A 69 -8.68 -3.38 -5.84
CA GLN A 69 -9.64 -4.47 -6.03
C GLN A 69 -10.03 -5.11 -4.69
N VAL A 70 -9.05 -5.43 -3.84
CA VAL A 70 -9.31 -6.00 -2.51
C VAL A 70 -10.11 -5.04 -1.64
N LEU A 71 -9.79 -3.74 -1.64
CA LEU A 71 -10.55 -2.72 -0.90
C LEU A 71 -11.99 -2.64 -1.45
N ARG A 72 -12.17 -2.60 -2.79
CA ARG A 72 -13.49 -2.59 -3.42
C ARG A 72 -14.33 -3.82 -3.06
N ASP A 73 -13.72 -4.99 -3.04
CA ASP A 73 -14.41 -6.25 -2.74
C ASP A 73 -14.70 -6.40 -1.23
N THR A 74 -13.77 -5.96 -0.39
CA THR A 74 -13.86 -6.03 1.09
C THR A 74 -14.84 -4.99 1.65
N PHE A 75 -14.90 -3.79 1.07
CA PHE A 75 -15.80 -2.71 1.50
C PHE A 75 -17.15 -2.71 0.77
N SER A 76 -17.58 -3.87 0.27
CA SER A 76 -18.95 -4.07 -0.20
C SER A 76 -19.99 -3.99 0.94
N ASP A 77 -19.57 -3.97 2.21
CA ASP A 77 -20.38 -3.54 3.35
C ASP A 77 -19.53 -2.80 4.41
N GLU A 78 -20.02 -1.62 4.80
CA GLU A 78 -19.66 -0.76 5.94
C GLU A 78 -18.17 -0.59 6.34
N THR A 79 -17.52 0.38 5.70
CA THR A 79 -16.71 1.49 6.28
C THR A 79 -15.53 1.80 5.36
N ASP A 80 -15.84 2.35 4.18
CA ASP A 80 -14.87 2.67 3.13
C ASP A 80 -14.11 3.99 3.42
N VAL A 81 -12.94 4.17 2.81
CA VAL A 81 -12.21 5.44 2.68
C VAL A 81 -13.14 6.57 2.20
N MET A 82 -14.17 6.25 1.40
CA MET A 82 -15.22 7.22 1.05
C MET A 82 -16.03 7.71 2.25
N THR A 83 -16.15 6.96 3.34
CA THR A 83 -16.72 7.46 4.61
C THR A 83 -15.81 8.50 5.24
N CYS A 84 -14.47 8.30 5.25
CA CYS A 84 -13.55 9.34 5.71
C CYS A 84 -13.62 10.60 4.83
N ILE A 85 -13.66 10.44 3.51
CA ILE A 85 -13.83 11.55 2.56
C ILE A 85 -15.18 12.26 2.78
N ARG A 86 -16.30 11.52 2.93
CA ARG A 86 -17.63 12.08 3.23
C ARG A 86 -17.67 12.81 4.56
N LEU A 87 -17.07 12.23 5.61
CA LEU A 87 -16.96 12.86 6.92
C LEU A 87 -16.17 14.17 6.82
N MET A 88 -15.09 14.21 6.05
CA MET A 88 -14.31 15.44 5.83
C MET A 88 -15.03 16.48 5.00
N GLU A 89 -15.72 16.08 3.95
CA GLU A 89 -16.55 17.03 3.21
C GLU A 89 -17.69 17.57 4.08
N SER A 90 -18.29 16.75 4.94
CA SER A 90 -19.32 17.20 5.88
C SER A 90 -18.75 18.17 6.93
N ALA A 91 -17.56 17.90 7.45
CA ALA A 91 -16.88 18.71 8.46
C ALA A 91 -16.32 20.03 7.87
N LYS A 92 -15.92 20.03 6.59
CA LYS A 92 -15.60 21.26 5.83
C LYS A 92 -16.84 22.13 5.58
N ARG A 93 -18.00 21.52 5.34
CA ARG A 93 -19.28 22.21 5.13
C ARG A 93 -19.86 22.80 6.42
N SER A 94 -19.61 22.19 7.58
CA SER A 94 -20.06 22.71 8.88
C SER A 94 -19.18 23.84 9.44
N GLY A 95 -17.99 24.08 8.86
CA GLY A 95 -17.06 25.12 9.33
C GLY A 95 -16.32 24.75 10.62
N GLU A 96 -16.39 23.49 11.05
CA GLU A 96 -15.84 23.01 12.33
C GLU A 96 -14.38 22.56 12.25
N THR A 97 -13.81 22.37 11.05
CA THR A 97 -12.43 21.90 10.90
C THR A 97 -11.45 23.03 10.64
N SER A 98 -10.40 23.11 11.44
CA SER A 98 -9.26 24.01 11.28
C SER A 98 -8.24 23.56 10.21
N ILE A 99 -8.43 22.40 9.57
CA ILE A 99 -7.47 21.81 8.63
C ILE A 99 -7.83 22.17 7.19
N ASN A 100 -7.02 23.07 6.63
CA ASN A 100 -7.04 23.43 5.22
C ASN A 100 -6.17 22.46 4.40
N ILE A 101 -6.62 21.21 4.23
CA ILE A 101 -5.97 20.21 3.39
C ILE A 101 -6.92 19.74 2.29
N ASP A 102 -6.38 19.46 1.10
CA ASP A 102 -7.15 18.83 0.03
C ASP A 102 -7.66 17.44 0.46
N SER A 103 -8.92 17.12 0.13
CA SER A 103 -9.56 15.89 0.60
C SER A 103 -8.95 14.63 -0.02
N HIS A 104 -8.50 14.70 -1.28
CA HIS A 104 -7.86 13.56 -1.95
C HIS A 104 -6.45 13.33 -1.42
N MET A 105 -5.70 14.41 -1.19
CA MET A 105 -4.38 14.33 -0.55
C MET A 105 -4.48 13.78 0.87
N PHE A 106 -5.49 14.21 1.64
CA PHE A 106 -5.74 13.63 2.96
C PHE A 106 -6.03 12.14 2.87
N ALA A 107 -6.94 11.72 1.99
CA ALA A 107 -7.30 10.31 1.84
C ALA A 107 -6.08 9.46 1.48
N PHE A 108 -5.22 9.95 0.58
CA PHE A 108 -3.95 9.31 0.26
C PHE A 108 -3.01 9.22 1.48
N PHE A 109 -2.85 10.29 2.27
CA PHE A 109 -2.00 10.24 3.46
C PHE A 109 -2.55 9.32 4.54
N PHE A 110 -3.88 9.30 4.73
CA PHE A 110 -4.54 8.38 5.65
C PHE A 110 -4.34 6.93 5.23
N ASP A 111 -4.53 6.62 3.95
CA ASP A 111 -4.27 5.29 3.39
C ASP A 111 -2.80 4.88 3.59
N ASN A 112 -1.84 5.78 3.33
CA ASN A 112 -0.43 5.49 3.61
C ASN A 112 -0.17 5.18 5.09
N LEU A 113 -0.81 5.88 6.02
CA LEU A 113 -0.67 5.61 7.45
C LEU A 113 -1.27 4.24 7.82
N LEU A 114 -2.43 3.89 7.25
CA LEU A 114 -3.06 2.60 7.46
C LEU A 114 -2.25 1.45 6.84
N MET A 115 -1.73 1.63 5.64
CA MET A 115 -0.84 0.67 4.95
C MET A 115 0.44 0.43 5.76
N MET A 116 1.05 1.48 6.30
CA MET A 116 2.24 1.33 7.16
C MET A 116 1.92 0.62 8.48
N LEU A 117 0.72 0.81 9.02
CA LEU A 117 0.24 0.05 10.18
C LEU A 117 0.09 -1.44 9.82
N GLN A 118 -0.54 -1.76 8.69
CA GLN A 118 -0.67 -3.15 8.21
C GLN A 118 0.68 -3.83 8.03
N PHE A 119 1.68 -3.15 7.44
CA PHE A 119 3.04 -3.68 7.34
C PHE A 119 3.69 -3.93 8.70
N SER A 120 3.37 -3.12 9.71
CA SER A 120 3.86 -3.32 11.08
C SER A 120 3.31 -4.60 11.71
N TYR A 121 2.21 -5.15 11.19
CA TYR A 121 1.69 -6.44 11.59
C TYR A 121 2.15 -7.60 10.70
N SER A 122 2.40 -7.37 9.41
CA SER A 122 2.65 -8.45 8.43
C SER A 122 4.11 -8.63 7.99
N CYS A 123 4.99 -7.67 8.26
CA CYS A 123 6.39 -7.70 7.85
C CYS A 123 7.33 -7.64 9.06
N ASP A 124 8.27 -8.59 9.16
CA ASP A 124 9.19 -8.74 10.30
C ASP A 124 9.96 -7.44 10.62
N TYR A 125 10.52 -6.77 9.61
CA TYR A 125 11.24 -5.51 9.85
C TYR A 125 10.35 -4.43 10.47
N TYR A 126 9.14 -4.26 9.93
CA TYR A 126 8.20 -3.25 10.41
C TYR A 126 7.59 -3.60 11.77
N ARG A 127 7.40 -4.90 12.03
CA ARG A 127 6.98 -5.44 13.32
C ARG A 127 8.01 -5.17 14.41
N GLU A 128 9.28 -5.48 14.16
CA GLU A 128 10.37 -5.17 15.10
C GLU A 128 10.53 -3.66 15.30
N ARG A 129 10.38 -2.87 14.23
CA ARG A 129 10.35 -1.42 14.34
C ARG A 129 9.22 -0.93 15.23
N MET A 130 8.01 -1.47 15.09
CA MET A 130 6.85 -1.09 15.91
C MET A 130 7.10 -1.38 17.40
N LYS A 131 7.70 -2.52 17.73
CA LYS A 131 8.07 -2.88 19.11
C LYS A 131 9.07 -1.90 19.73
N ILE A 132 10.06 -1.44 18.96
CA ILE A 132 11.05 -0.46 19.43
C ILE A 132 10.37 0.84 19.90
N PHE A 133 9.32 1.30 19.21
CA PHE A 133 8.63 2.55 19.54
C PHE A 133 7.50 2.36 20.57
N CYS A 134 6.77 1.25 20.48
CA CYS A 134 5.52 1.06 21.20
C CYS A 134 5.60 0.06 22.36
N GLY A 135 6.73 -0.62 22.53
CA GLY A 135 6.93 -1.70 23.51
C GLY A 135 6.83 -3.09 22.87
N GLU A 136 7.53 -4.07 23.44
CA GLU A 136 7.54 -5.47 22.96
C GLU A 136 6.15 -6.12 22.99
N ASP A 137 5.31 -5.69 23.93
CA ASP A 137 3.94 -6.17 24.18
C ASP A 137 2.88 -5.47 23.32
N VAL A 138 3.27 -4.54 22.43
CA VAL A 138 2.32 -3.77 21.62
C VAL A 138 1.42 -4.66 20.75
N LEU A 139 1.96 -5.78 20.26
CA LEU A 139 1.25 -6.70 19.38
C LEU A 139 0.24 -7.58 20.13
N ASP A 140 0.24 -7.53 21.47
CA ASP A 140 -0.74 -8.22 22.31
C ASP A 140 -1.98 -7.35 22.58
N ASN A 141 -1.98 -6.10 22.11
CA ASN A 141 -3.03 -5.12 22.40
C ASN A 141 -3.47 -4.33 21.15
N ASP A 142 -4.05 -5.04 20.19
CA ASP A 142 -4.56 -4.48 18.94
C ASP A 142 -5.61 -3.39 19.14
N GLU A 143 -6.43 -3.53 20.18
CA GLU A 143 -7.48 -2.58 20.52
C GLU A 143 -6.88 -1.20 20.87
N LYS A 144 -5.85 -1.18 21.72
CA LYS A 144 -5.12 0.05 22.05
C LYS A 144 -4.44 0.66 20.81
N VAL A 145 -3.87 -0.16 19.93
CA VAL A 145 -3.23 0.33 18.70
C VAL A 145 -4.27 1.01 17.80
N ALA A 146 -5.44 0.39 17.63
CA ALA A 146 -6.54 0.97 16.86
C ALA A 146 -7.08 2.26 17.49
N GLU A 147 -7.29 2.29 18.81
CA GLU A 147 -7.75 3.47 19.52
C GLU A 147 -6.79 4.66 19.38
N GLU A 148 -5.49 4.44 19.57
CA GLU A 148 -4.49 5.51 19.44
C GLU A 148 -4.36 5.98 17.99
N PHE A 149 -4.47 5.07 17.01
CA PHE A 149 -4.49 5.42 15.60
C PHE A 149 -5.70 6.31 15.26
N ILE A 150 -6.90 5.93 15.71
CA ILE A 150 -8.11 6.73 15.52
C ILE A 150 -7.99 8.08 16.23
N ARG A 151 -7.45 8.11 17.45
CA ARG A 151 -7.24 9.35 18.21
C ARG A 151 -6.26 10.28 17.51
N PHE A 152 -5.17 9.74 16.96
CA PHE A 152 -4.21 10.51 16.17
C PHE A 152 -4.86 11.17 14.95
N ILE A 153 -5.66 10.41 14.20
CA ILE A 153 -6.39 10.93 13.04
C ILE A 153 -7.47 11.93 13.45
N GLY A 154 -8.23 11.66 14.51
CA GLY A 154 -9.25 12.55 15.06
C GLY A 154 -8.66 13.89 15.53
N ALA A 155 -7.51 13.85 16.22
CA ALA A 155 -6.78 15.05 16.64
C ALA A 155 -6.30 15.87 15.43
N ALA A 156 -5.78 15.20 14.39
CA ALA A 156 -5.42 15.84 13.13
C ALA A 156 -6.62 16.39 12.37
N LEU A 157 -7.85 15.97 12.70
CA LEU A 157 -9.10 16.49 12.12
C LEU A 157 -9.78 17.57 12.97
N GLY A 158 -9.19 17.93 14.12
CA GLY A 158 -9.77 18.92 15.02
C GLY A 158 -10.93 18.38 15.86
N TYR A 159 -11.20 17.07 15.82
CA TYR A 159 -12.13 16.43 16.75
C TYR A 159 -11.51 16.43 18.15
N ARG A 160 -12.05 17.26 19.04
CA ARG A 160 -11.84 17.11 20.48
C ARG A 160 -12.97 16.24 21.02
N GLN A 161 -12.62 15.06 21.55
CA GLN A 161 -13.50 14.33 22.46
C GLN A 161 -13.76 15.16 23.72
#